data_AF-L0IAR5-F1
#
_entry.id   AF-L0IAR5-F1
#
_cell.length_a   1.000
_cell.length_b   1.000
_cell.length_c   1.000
_cell.angle_alpha   90.00
_cell.angle_beta   90.00
_cell.angle_gamma   90.00
#
_symmetry.space_group_name_H-M   'P 1'
#
loop_
_entity.id
_entity.type
_entity.pdbx_description
1 polymer ?
#
loop_
_entity_poly.entity_id
_entity_poly.type
_entity_poly.pdbx_seq_one_letter_code
_entity_poly.pdbx_strand_id
1 'polypeptide(L)'
;MVIDRPTSDRGQLVLIGAISLAFILLGVVIVFNSVQYTETIDSGGANDDISEIRTIESEIQTNLETLSEEQSVDDSDVEEYIDENYAPQKAAEGPIHISYVQSSYSVGSPDTFKINITTTELTVTKEIEVDA
;
A
#
# COMPACT_ATOMS: atom_id res chain seq x y z
N MET A 1 54.63 32.61 40.99
CA MET A 1 54.20 32.49 39.59
C MET A 1 52.70 32.22 39.61
N VAL A 2 51.88 33.25 39.43
CA VAL A 2 50.42 33.14 39.39
C VAL A 2 50.07 32.76 37.96
N ILE A 3 49.39 31.62 37.77
CA ILE A 3 48.91 31.18 36.46
C ILE A 3 47.54 31.84 36.26
N ASP A 4 47.51 32.98 35.57
CA ASP A 4 46.26 33.51 35.03
C ASP A 4 45.76 32.56 33.96
N ARG A 5 44.62 31.91 34.20
CA ARG A 5 43.91 31.14 33.18
C ARG A 5 43.05 32.12 32.39
N PRO A 6 43.37 32.43 31.12
CA PRO A 6 42.60 33.39 30.35
C PRO A 6 41.24 32.77 29.99
N THR A 7 40.18 33.33 30.59
CA THR A 7 38.83 33.49 30.02
C THR A 7 38.33 32.37 29.09
N SER A 8 38.40 31.11 29.55
CA SER A 8 37.90 29.96 28.80
C SER A 8 36.38 29.82 28.86
N ASP A 9 35.72 30.53 29.78
CA ASP A 9 34.27 30.40 30.01
C ASP A 9 33.44 30.79 28.79
N ARG A 10 33.82 31.87 28.08
CA ARG A 10 33.08 32.31 26.89
C ARG A 10 33.28 31.34 25.71
N GLY A 11 34.49 30.81 25.54
CA GLY A 11 34.80 29.82 24.50
C GLY A 11 34.10 28.49 24.75
N GLN A 12 34.04 28.05 26.01
CA GLN A 12 33.30 26.85 26.41
C GLN A 12 31.78 27.04 26.24
N LEU A 13 31.26 28.22 26.57
CA LEU A 13 29.85 28.53 26.40
C LEU A 13 29.46 28.55 24.92
N VAL A 14 30.32 29.07 24.05
CA VAL A 14 30.14 28.98 22.58
C VAL A 14 30.22 27.53 22.10
N LEU A 15 31.15 26.72 22.62
CA LEU A 15 31.27 25.31 22.25
C LEU A 15 30.04 24.50 22.65
N ILE A 16 29.55 24.67 23.87
CA ILE A 16 28.33 24.02 24.36
C ILE A 16 27.12 24.47 23.54
N GLY A 17 27.04 25.76 23.21
CA GLY A 17 25.99 26.32 22.36
C GLY A 17 26.00 25.71 20.95
N ALA A 18 27.17 25.58 20.32
CA ALA A 18 27.32 25.00 19.00
C ALA A 18 26.95 23.51 18.96
N ILE A 19 27.38 22.73 19.96
CA ILE A 19 27.02 21.30 20.07
C ILE A 19 25.52 21.13 20.29
N SER A 20 24.93 21.94 21.16
CA SER A 20 23.49 21.91 21.43
C SER A 20 22.69 22.25 20.18
N LEU A 21 23.10 23.29 19.45
CA LEU A 21 22.46 23.71 18.20
C LEU A 21 22.60 22.64 17.11
N ALA A 22 23.75 21.98 17.00
CA ALA A 22 23.96 20.88 16.06
C ALA A 22 23.00 19.70 16.34
N PHE A 23 22.80 19.32 17.61
CA PHE A 23 21.84 18.27 17.96
C PHE A 23 20.38 18.67 17.70
N ILE A 24 20.02 19.93 17.92
CA ILE A 24 18.69 20.45 17.58
C ILE A 24 18.47 20.38 16.07
N LEU A 25 19.42 20.87 15.27
CA LEU A 25 19.33 20.80 13.80
C LEU A 25 19.32 19.37 13.30
N LEU A 26 20.12 18.48 13.88
CA LEU A 26 20.12 17.05 13.54
C LEU A 26 18.75 16.42 13.86
N GLY A 27 18.18 16.71 15.03
CA GLY A 27 16.84 16.24 15.40
C GLY A 27 15.76 16.76 14.46
N VAL A 28 15.82 18.04 14.07
CA VAL A 28 14.92 18.65 13.09
C VAL A 28 15.08 18.01 11.71
N VAL A 29 16.30 17.78 11.24
CA VAL A 29 16.59 17.11 9.96
C VAL A 29 16.16 15.65 9.99
N ILE A 30 16.33 14.94 11.11
CA ILE A 30 15.83 13.58 11.29
C ILE A 30 14.31 13.58 11.28
N VAL A 31 13.64 14.49 11.98
CA VAL A 31 12.17 14.60 11.96
C VAL A 31 11.68 14.97 10.57
N PHE A 32 12.31 15.91 9.86
CA PHE A 32 11.90 16.26 8.49
C PHE A 32 12.22 15.16 7.47
N ASN A 33 13.34 14.46 7.60
CA ASN A 33 13.63 13.29 6.75
C ASN A 33 12.75 12.10 7.13
N SER A 34 12.40 11.95 8.40
CA SER A 34 11.43 10.94 8.87
C SER A 34 10.03 11.31 8.41
N VAL A 35 9.66 12.59 8.38
CA VAL A 35 8.39 13.11 7.83
C VAL A 35 8.37 12.96 6.32
N GLN A 36 9.48 13.15 5.59
CA GLN A 36 9.57 12.78 4.17
C GLN A 36 9.52 11.26 3.95
N TYR A 37 9.91 10.46 4.94
CA TYR A 37 9.65 9.00 4.97
C TYR A 37 8.26 8.63 5.54
N THR A 38 7.46 9.62 5.96
CA THR A 38 6.06 9.45 6.43
C THR A 38 5.08 10.28 5.60
N GLU A 39 5.52 10.88 4.50
CA GLU A 39 4.66 11.45 3.47
C GLU A 39 4.28 10.32 2.50
N THR A 40 3.64 9.30 3.08
CA THR A 40 2.68 8.43 2.39
C THR A 40 1.37 8.56 3.15
N ILE A 41 0.98 9.80 3.38
CA ILE A 41 -0.36 10.15 3.83
C ILE A 41 -0.82 11.27 2.89
N ASP A 42 -0.91 10.93 1.61
CA ASP A 42 -1.92 11.58 0.78
C ASP A 42 -3.26 10.90 1.11
N SER A 43 -3.89 11.39 2.16
CA SER A 43 -5.28 11.04 2.49
C SER A 43 -6.29 11.47 1.42
N GLY A 44 -5.85 12.12 0.34
CA GLY A 44 -6.63 12.36 -0.88
C GLY A 44 -6.64 11.16 -1.83
N GLY A 45 -5.52 10.42 -1.95
CA GLY A 45 -5.39 9.27 -2.85
C GLY A 45 -6.05 8.00 -2.32
N ALA A 46 -5.97 7.74 -1.00
CA ALA A 46 -6.56 6.53 -0.41
C ALA A 46 -8.09 6.43 -0.59
N ASN A 47 -8.81 7.55 -0.67
CA ASN A 47 -10.25 7.55 -0.96
C ASN A 47 -10.54 7.18 -2.42
N ASP A 48 -9.68 7.61 -3.35
CA ASP A 48 -9.82 7.33 -4.78
C ASP A 48 -9.45 5.86 -5.06
N ASP A 49 -8.33 5.39 -4.49
CA ASP A 49 -7.90 3.98 -4.52
C ASP A 49 -8.98 3.04 -3.96
N ILE A 50 -9.62 3.39 -2.84
CA ILE A 50 -10.71 2.57 -2.27
C ILE A 50 -11.95 2.56 -3.18
N SER A 51 -12.27 3.69 -3.82
CA SER A 51 -13.40 3.77 -4.76
C SER A 51 -13.13 2.95 -6.03
N GLU A 52 -11.90 3.00 -6.52
CA GLU A 52 -11.45 2.23 -7.68
C GLU A 52 -11.41 0.73 -7.37
N ILE A 53 -10.89 0.33 -6.21
CA ILE A 53 -10.93 -1.06 -5.73
C ILE A 53 -12.36 -1.59 -5.68
N ARG A 54 -13.33 -0.81 -5.18
CA ARG A 54 -14.74 -1.21 -5.15
C ARG A 54 -15.34 -1.37 -6.55
N THR A 55 -14.91 -0.55 -7.49
CA THR A 55 -15.34 -0.64 -8.89
C THR A 55 -14.81 -1.92 -9.51
N ILE A 56 -13.51 -2.18 -9.37
CA ILE A 56 -12.84 -3.41 -9.84
C ILE A 56 -13.49 -4.65 -9.23
N GLU A 57 -13.76 -4.63 -7.92
CA GLU A 57 -14.46 -5.72 -7.22
C GLU A 57 -15.83 -6.00 -7.83
N SER A 58 -16.64 -4.96 -8.05
CA SER A 58 -17.98 -5.10 -8.64
C SER A 58 -17.94 -5.62 -10.07
N GLU A 59 -16.97 -5.20 -10.87
CA GLU A 59 -16.85 -5.66 -12.25
C GLU A 59 -16.39 -7.12 -12.32
N ILE A 60 -15.39 -7.51 -11.53
CA ILE A 60 -14.92 -8.90 -11.45
C ILE A 60 -16.06 -9.81 -10.97
N GLN A 61 -16.80 -9.39 -9.93
CA GLN A 61 -17.95 -10.15 -9.44
C GLN A 61 -18.99 -10.37 -10.55
N THR A 62 -19.42 -9.31 -11.24
CA THR A 62 -20.44 -9.41 -12.30
C THR A 62 -19.98 -10.33 -13.44
N ASN A 63 -18.71 -10.28 -13.81
CA ASN A 63 -18.14 -11.11 -14.86
C ASN A 63 -18.03 -12.58 -14.43
N LEU A 64 -17.63 -12.85 -13.19
CA LEU A 64 -17.58 -14.21 -12.64
C LEU A 64 -18.97 -14.83 -12.49
N GLU A 65 -19.97 -14.06 -12.06
CA GLU A 65 -21.37 -14.49 -12.04
C GLU A 65 -21.85 -14.88 -13.45
N THR A 66 -21.52 -14.08 -14.46
CA THR A 66 -21.85 -14.38 -15.86
C THR A 66 -21.17 -15.66 -16.36
N LEU A 67 -19.89 -15.86 -16.01
CA LEU A 67 -19.14 -17.08 -16.37
C LEU A 67 -19.71 -18.33 -15.69
N SER A 68 -20.15 -18.20 -14.44
CA SER A 68 -20.78 -19.27 -13.65
C SER A 68 -22.14 -19.70 -14.23
N GLU A 69 -22.90 -18.77 -14.81
CA GLU A 69 -24.16 -19.11 -15.50
C GLU A 69 -23.94 -19.94 -16.78
N GLU A 70 -22.79 -19.82 -17.45
CA GLU A 70 -22.48 -20.51 -18.71
C GLU A 70 -21.78 -21.87 -18.50
N GLN A 71 -20.88 -22.00 -17.52
CA GLN A 71 -20.22 -23.25 -17.17
C GLN A 71 -19.85 -23.34 -15.68
N SER A 72 -19.53 -24.54 -15.20
CA SER A 72 -18.89 -24.69 -13.88
C SER A 72 -17.51 -24.01 -13.92
N VAL A 73 -17.35 -22.93 -13.19
CA VAL A 73 -16.11 -22.14 -13.10
C VAL A 73 -15.19 -22.78 -12.06
N ASP A 74 -13.95 -23.10 -12.46
CA ASP A 74 -12.91 -23.56 -11.54
C ASP A 74 -11.78 -22.54 -11.31
N ASP A 75 -10.84 -22.86 -10.42
CA ASP A 75 -9.71 -21.98 -10.07
C ASP A 75 -8.90 -21.54 -11.29
N SER A 76 -8.68 -22.47 -12.23
CA SER A 76 -7.91 -22.17 -13.44
C SER A 76 -8.66 -21.25 -14.38
N ASP A 77 -9.98 -21.40 -14.51
CA ASP A 77 -10.81 -20.50 -15.31
C ASP A 77 -10.75 -19.06 -14.78
N VAL A 78 -10.80 -18.89 -13.46
CA VAL A 78 -10.74 -17.57 -12.81
C VAL A 78 -9.35 -16.96 -12.90
N GLU A 79 -8.29 -17.75 -12.66
CA GLU A 79 -6.91 -17.30 -12.79
C GLU A 79 -6.60 -16.86 -14.22
N GLU A 80 -6.96 -17.68 -15.22
CA GLU A 80 -6.78 -17.37 -16.64
C GLU A 80 -7.58 -16.13 -17.04
N TYR A 81 -8.83 -16.01 -16.60
CA TYR A 81 -9.64 -14.84 -16.90
C TYR A 81 -9.03 -13.55 -16.34
N ILE A 82 -8.58 -13.56 -15.08
CA ILE A 82 -7.95 -12.41 -14.44
C ILE A 82 -6.65 -12.03 -15.15
N ASP A 83 -5.79 -13.00 -15.42
CA ASP A 83 -4.47 -12.76 -16.01
C ASP A 83 -4.54 -12.35 -17.48
N GLU A 84 -5.50 -12.87 -18.26
CA GLU A 84 -5.61 -12.55 -19.69
C GLU A 84 -6.45 -11.31 -19.97
N ASN A 85 -7.48 -11.05 -19.17
CA ASN A 85 -8.44 -9.98 -19.45
C ASN A 85 -8.29 -8.79 -18.50
N TYR A 86 -8.13 -9.01 -17.20
CA TYR A 86 -8.18 -7.92 -16.20
C TYR A 86 -6.83 -7.31 -15.88
N ALA A 87 -5.83 -8.14 -15.55
CA ALA A 87 -4.49 -7.72 -15.21
C ALA A 87 -3.82 -6.83 -16.28
N PRO A 88 -3.84 -7.18 -17.59
CA PRO A 88 -3.20 -6.35 -18.62
C PRO A 88 -3.94 -5.03 -18.87
N GLN A 89 -5.26 -5.00 -18.74
CA GLN A 89 -6.04 -3.77 -18.87
C GLN A 89 -5.73 -2.79 -17.73
N LYS A 90 -5.70 -3.28 -16.49
CA LYS A 90 -5.42 -2.44 -15.31
C LYS A 90 -3.96 -2.03 -15.18
N ALA A 91 -3.03 -2.89 -15.58
CA ALA A 91 -1.62 -2.52 -15.69
C ALA A 91 -1.36 -1.43 -16.75
N ALA A 92 -2.21 -1.30 -17.77
CA ALA A 92 -2.13 -0.22 -18.77
C ALA A 92 -2.74 1.10 -18.27
N GLU A 93 -3.70 1.03 -17.34
CA GLU A 93 -4.39 2.20 -16.75
C GLU A 93 -3.59 2.85 -15.61
N GLY A 94 -2.62 2.14 -15.00
CA GLY A 94 -1.80 2.70 -13.94
C GLY A 94 -1.05 1.63 -13.11
N PRO A 95 -0.70 1.92 -11.85
CA PRO A 95 0.05 1.02 -10.98
C PRO A 95 -0.78 -0.13 -10.39
N ILE A 96 -2.02 -0.34 -10.86
CA ILE A 96 -2.93 -1.34 -10.32
C ILE A 96 -2.58 -2.71 -10.90
N HIS A 97 -2.20 -3.62 -10.02
CA HIS A 97 -1.92 -5.03 -10.30
C HIS A 97 -2.96 -5.89 -9.60
N ILE A 98 -3.67 -6.70 -10.37
CA ILE A 98 -4.64 -7.66 -9.84
C ILE A 98 -4.05 -9.05 -10.02
N SER A 99 -4.13 -9.89 -9.00
CA SER A 99 -3.72 -11.29 -9.10
C SER A 99 -4.69 -12.22 -8.38
N TYR A 100 -4.85 -13.41 -8.94
CA TYR A 100 -5.58 -14.50 -8.30
C TYR A 100 -4.78 -15.07 -7.12
N VAL A 101 -5.49 -15.57 -6.09
CA VAL A 101 -4.87 -16.19 -4.91
C VAL A 101 -5.26 -17.67 -4.78
N GLN A 102 -6.55 -17.95 -4.63
CA GLN A 102 -7.11 -19.29 -4.48
C GLN A 102 -8.64 -19.22 -4.45
N SER A 103 -9.32 -20.33 -4.70
CA SER A 103 -10.72 -20.47 -4.29
C SER A 103 -10.83 -21.26 -2.99
N SER A 104 -12.03 -21.23 -2.43
CA SER A 104 -12.50 -22.23 -1.48
C SER A 104 -13.85 -22.75 -1.94
N TYR A 105 -13.90 -24.05 -2.23
CA TYR A 105 -15.12 -24.78 -2.56
C TYR A 105 -15.67 -25.49 -1.32
N SER A 106 -16.98 -25.35 -1.07
CA SER A 106 -17.68 -26.10 -0.02
C SER A 106 -19.03 -26.58 -0.52
N VAL A 107 -19.24 -27.90 -0.53
CA VAL A 107 -20.49 -28.52 -1.02
C VAL A 107 -21.71 -27.97 -0.27
N GLY A 108 -22.60 -27.29 -0.99
CA GLY A 108 -23.81 -26.66 -0.43
C GLY A 108 -23.57 -25.24 0.11
N SER A 109 -22.48 -24.59 -0.27
CA SER A 109 -22.17 -23.18 -0.03
C SER A 109 -21.73 -22.53 -1.36
N PRO A 110 -21.89 -21.21 -1.52
CA PRO A 110 -21.39 -20.52 -2.72
C PRO A 110 -19.88 -20.67 -2.87
N ASP A 111 -19.43 -20.68 -4.12
CA ASP A 111 -18.00 -20.78 -4.44
C ASP A 111 -17.35 -19.44 -4.14
N THR A 112 -16.29 -19.44 -3.35
CA THR A 112 -15.61 -18.21 -2.93
C THR A 112 -14.24 -18.11 -3.58
N PHE A 113 -13.98 -17.03 -4.29
CA PHE A 113 -12.70 -16.74 -4.95
C PHE A 113 -11.95 -15.63 -4.23
N LYS A 114 -10.65 -15.79 -4.05
CA LYS A 114 -9.78 -14.78 -3.45
C LYS A 114 -8.91 -14.12 -4.51
N ILE A 115 -8.96 -12.79 -4.53
CA ILE A 115 -8.13 -11.97 -5.41
C ILE A 115 -7.34 -10.96 -4.57
N ASN A 116 -6.15 -10.61 -5.02
CA ASN A 116 -5.37 -9.50 -4.50
C ASN A 116 -5.46 -8.34 -5.48
N ILE A 117 -5.82 -7.17 -4.99
CA ILE A 117 -5.75 -5.91 -5.72
C ILE A 117 -4.65 -5.09 -5.09
N THR A 118 -3.58 -4.87 -5.84
CA THR A 118 -2.38 -4.13 -5.42
C THR A 118 -2.31 -2.81 -6.16
N THR A 119 -2.39 -1.69 -5.44
CA THR A 119 -2.05 -0.36 -5.94
C THR A 119 -0.61 -0.03 -5.57
N THR A 120 -0.13 1.18 -5.91
CA THR A 120 1.22 1.63 -5.51
C THR A 120 1.45 1.58 -4.01
N GLU A 121 0.39 1.78 -3.22
CA GLU A 121 0.49 2.02 -1.78
C GLU A 121 -0.14 0.89 -0.94
N LEU A 122 -1.00 0.05 -1.53
CA LEU A 122 -1.83 -0.88 -0.79
C LEU A 122 -2.09 -2.19 -1.56
N THR A 123 -1.97 -3.32 -0.87
CA THR A 123 -2.54 -4.60 -1.34
C THR A 123 -3.75 -4.95 -0.49
N VAL A 124 -4.90 -5.19 -1.14
CA VAL A 124 -6.14 -5.65 -0.51
C VAL A 124 -6.48 -7.03 -1.04
N THR A 125 -6.67 -8.00 -0.14
CA THR A 125 -7.26 -9.30 -0.48
C THR A 125 -8.78 -9.20 -0.38
N LYS A 126 -9.47 -9.61 -1.43
CA LYS A 126 -10.93 -9.65 -1.53
C LYS A 126 -11.42 -11.06 -1.73
N GLU A 127 -12.51 -11.39 -1.04
CA GLU A 127 -13.28 -12.62 -1.20
C GLU A 127 -14.51 -12.27 -2.03
N ILE A 128 -14.68 -12.97 -3.15
CA ILE A 128 -15.82 -12.84 -4.05
C ILE A 128 -16.62 -14.13 -3.95
N GLU A 129 -17.86 -14.04 -3.49
CA GLU A 129 -18.79 -15.15 -3.47
C GLU A 129 -19.53 -15.20 -4.81
N VAL A 130 -19.57 -16.37 -5.43
CA VAL A 130 -20.29 -16.65 -6.67
C VAL A 130 -21.28 -17.77 -6.38
N ASP A 131 -22.56 -17.48 -6.55
CA ASP A 131 -23.60 -18.49 -6.52
C ASP A 131 -23.53 -19.33 -7.81
N ALA A 132 -23.42 -20.64 -7.67
CA ALA A 132 -23.46 -21.61 -8.77
C ALA A 132 -24.89 -22.11 -9.05
#